data_AF-A0A4Z2DZ49-F1
#
_entry.id   AF-A0A4Z2DZ49-F1
#
_cell.length_a   1.000
_cell.length_b   1.000
_cell.length_c   1.000
_cell.angle_alpha   90.00
_cell.angle_beta   90.00
_cell.angle_gamma   90.00
#
_symmetry.space_group_name_H-M   'P 1'
#
loop_
_entity.id
_entity.type
_entity.pdbx_description
1 polymer ?
#
loop_
_entity_poly.entity_id
_entity_poly.type
_entity_poly.pdbx_seq_one_letter_code
_entity_poly.pdbx_strand_id
1 'polypeptide(L)'
;MEVGIQVSCEDLFLDRHWRVCHAYATFVTQRTHTGNKVTLKPTAPLTEKEQVEYSVAAERRRVRMLHDDIIKDLLSHGSVLQGRLLHRAVKGGCEGAGGGPGDREKKSEG
;
A
#
# COMPACT_ATOMS: atom_id res chain seq x y z
N MET A 1 19.93 -9.08 -0.27
CA MET A 1 19.65 -10.52 -0.45
C MET A 1 18.21 -10.76 0.00
N GLU A 2 17.39 -11.45 -0.78
CA GLU A 2 16.07 -11.94 -0.33
C GLU A 2 16.22 -13.41 0.05
N VAL A 3 15.52 -13.83 1.10
CA VAL A 3 15.47 -15.22 1.57
C VAL A 3 14.01 -15.62 1.70
N GLY A 4 13.62 -16.69 1.01
CA GLY A 4 12.32 -17.33 1.18
C GLY A 4 12.33 -18.27 2.37
N ILE A 5 11.27 -18.22 3.18
CA ILE A 5 11.14 -18.97 4.43
C ILE A 5 9.83 -19.75 4.35
N GLN A 6 9.92 -21.08 4.30
CA GLN A 6 8.76 -21.97 4.39
C GLN A 6 8.71 -22.59 5.78
N VAL A 7 7.58 -22.40 6.46
CA VAL A 7 7.30 -23.01 7.76
C VAL A 7 6.25 -24.08 7.56
N SER A 8 6.55 -25.31 7.97
CA SER A 8 5.63 -26.44 7.96
C SER A 8 5.44 -26.99 9.37
N CYS A 9 4.27 -27.56 9.62
CA CYS A 9 3.96 -28.33 10.82
C CYS A 9 3.77 -29.79 10.42
N GLU A 10 4.20 -30.68 11.31
CA GLU A 10 4.17 -32.12 11.16
C GLU A 10 3.54 -32.73 12.41
N ASP A 11 2.53 -33.57 12.20
CA ASP A 11 1.96 -34.45 13.20
C ASP A 11 2.50 -35.86 12.98
N LEU A 12 3.36 -36.30 13.88
CA LEU A 12 4.02 -37.60 13.82
C LEU A 12 3.10 -38.77 14.18
N PHE A 13 1.99 -38.50 14.88
CA PHE A 13 1.05 -39.55 15.26
C PHE A 13 0.09 -39.89 14.11
N LEU A 14 -0.31 -38.88 13.34
CA LEU A 14 -1.18 -39.03 12.17
C LEU A 14 -0.44 -39.03 10.83
N ASP A 15 0.89 -38.88 10.84
CA ASP A 15 1.76 -38.71 9.67
C ASP A 15 1.24 -37.62 8.71
N ARG A 16 0.89 -36.46 9.27
CA ARG A 16 0.34 -35.33 8.51
C ARG A 16 1.30 -34.16 8.48
N HIS A 17 1.55 -33.64 7.29
CA HIS A 17 2.36 -32.43 7.09
C HIS A 17 1.54 -31.37 6.38
N TRP A 18 1.62 -30.13 6.86
CA TRP A 18 1.05 -28.99 6.15
C TRP A 18 1.93 -27.76 6.26
N ARG A 19 1.84 -26.91 5.24
CA ARG A 19 2.53 -25.63 5.22
C ARG A 19 1.74 -24.62 6.05
N VAL A 20 2.40 -24.05 7.05
CA VAL A 20 1.83 -23.03 7.95
C VAL A 20 2.05 -21.64 7.38
N CYS A 21 3.25 -21.35 6.89
CA CYS A 21 3.59 -20.01 6.42
C CYS A 21 4.60 -20.09 5.26
N HIS A 22 4.48 -19.11 4.36
CA HIS A 22 5.51 -18.82 3.37
C HIS A 22 5.78 -17.31 3.39
N ALA A 23 6.99 -16.94 3.77
CA ALA A 23 7.39 -15.55 3.98
C ALA A 23 8.69 -15.22 3.24
N TYR A 24 8.93 -13.94 3.04
CA TYR A 24 10.15 -13.42 2.39
C TYR A 24 10.77 -12.35 3.27
N ALA A 25 12.06 -12.50 3.55
CA ALA A 25 12.83 -11.54 4.35
C ALA A 25 14.02 -11.01 3.55
N THR A 26 14.45 -9.78 3.87
CA THR A 26 15.60 -9.18 3.20
C THR A 26 16.73 -8.82 4.13
N PHE A 27 17.92 -9.20 3.69
CA PHE A 27 19.16 -9.01 4.43
C PHE A 27 20.11 -8.12 3.63
N VAL A 28 20.83 -7.28 4.37
CA VAL A 28 21.87 -6.39 3.87
C VAL A 28 23.15 -6.72 4.61
N THR A 29 24.22 -6.99 3.87
CA THR A 29 25.54 -7.26 4.45
C THR A 29 26.26 -5.95 4.71
N GLN A 30 26.71 -5.75 5.95
CA GLN A 30 27.48 -4.59 6.37
C GLN A 30 28.86 -5.06 6.82
N ARG A 31 29.94 -4.37 6.40
CA ARG A 31 31.28 -4.65 6.91
C ARG A 31 31.45 -3.95 8.25
N THR A 32 31.72 -4.73 9.29
CA THR A 32 31.76 -4.32 10.71
C THR A 32 32.68 -3.15 11.04
N HIS A 33 33.66 -2.82 10.19
CA HIS A 33 34.66 -1.80 10.49
C HIS A 33 34.56 -0.52 9.63
N THR A 34 33.83 -0.52 8.52
CA THR A 34 33.86 0.61 7.56
C THR A 34 32.49 1.19 7.21
N GLY A 35 31.38 0.60 7.68
CA GLY A 35 30.02 1.04 7.32
C GLY A 35 29.67 0.89 5.83
N ASN A 36 30.61 0.43 5.01
CA ASN A 36 30.45 0.30 3.58
C ASN A 36 29.61 -0.95 3.26
N LYS A 37 28.62 -0.76 2.38
CA LYS A 37 27.84 -1.86 1.81
C LYS A 37 28.76 -2.77 1.02
N VAL A 38 28.66 -4.08 1.27
CA VAL A 38 29.44 -5.09 0.55
C VAL A 38 28.67 -5.52 -0.70
N THR A 39 29.34 -5.54 -1.85
CA THR A 39 28.78 -6.10 -3.09
C THR A 39 28.76 -7.62 -2.97
N LEU A 40 27.56 -8.19 -2.94
CA LEU A 40 27.35 -9.64 -2.94
C LEU A 40 27.34 -10.19 -4.36
N LYS A 41 27.83 -11.41 -4.54
CA LYS A 41 27.70 -12.14 -5.81
C LYS A 41 26.22 -12.49 -6.05
N PRO A 42 25.67 -12.30 -7.26
CA PRO A 42 24.32 -12.73 -7.60
C PRO A 42 24.16 -14.25 -7.45
N THR A 43 23.00 -14.69 -6.96
CA THR A 43 22.63 -16.11 -6.91
C THR A 43 22.12 -16.53 -8.30
N ALA A 44 22.69 -17.59 -8.88
CA ALA A 44 22.22 -18.14 -10.15
C ALA A 44 21.21 -19.27 -9.91
N PRO A 45 19.98 -19.21 -10.48
CA PRO A 45 19.03 -20.31 -10.42
C PRO A 45 19.50 -21.48 -11.31
N LEU A 46 19.31 -22.71 -10.85
CA LEU A 46 19.71 -23.93 -11.55
C LEU A 46 18.49 -24.72 -12.05
N THR A 47 17.42 -24.73 -11.27
CA THR A 47 16.17 -25.42 -11.61
C THR A 47 15.13 -24.47 -12.19
N GLU A 48 14.15 -25.00 -12.94
CA GLU A 48 13.04 -24.20 -13.47
C GLU A 48 12.28 -23.47 -12.35
N LYS A 49 12.01 -24.16 -11.24
CA LYS A 49 11.36 -23.57 -10.07
C LYS A 49 12.16 -22.40 -9.50
N GLU A 50 13.47 -22.55 -9.38
CA GLU A 50 14.35 -21.45 -8.93
C GLU A 50 14.36 -20.28 -9.91
N GLN A 51 14.28 -20.54 -11.21
CA GLN A 51 14.27 -19.51 -12.23
C GLN A 51 12.99 -18.68 -12.17
N VAL A 52 11.86 -19.33 -11.94
CA VAL A 52 10.59 -18.67 -11.65
C VAL A 52 10.69 -17.86 -10.36
N GLU A 53 11.13 -18.46 -9.25
CA GLU A 53 11.26 -17.75 -7.96
C GLU A 53 12.23 -16.56 -8.03
N TYR A 54 13.32 -16.69 -8.78
CA TYR A 54 14.27 -15.61 -9.02
C TYR A 54 13.60 -14.42 -9.71
N SER A 55 12.74 -14.70 -10.69
CA SER A 55 11.99 -13.68 -11.43
C SER A 55 10.94 -13.01 -10.54
N VAL A 56 10.18 -13.80 -9.76
CA VAL A 56 9.19 -13.26 -8.83
C VAL A 56 9.86 -12.48 -7.69
N ALA A 57 11.04 -12.88 -7.22
CA ALA A 57 11.83 -12.13 -6.23
C ALA A 57 12.24 -10.74 -6.75
N ALA A 58 12.53 -10.59 -8.04
CA ALA A 58 12.79 -9.30 -8.66
C ALA A 58 11.55 -8.39 -8.61
N GLU A 59 10.37 -8.93 -8.90
CA GLU A 59 9.11 -8.16 -8.81
C GLU A 59 8.77 -7.80 -7.36
N ARG A 60 8.93 -8.73 -6.40
CA ARG A 60 8.77 -8.41 -4.96
C ARG A 60 9.72 -7.31 -4.53
N ARG A 61 10.97 -7.33 -5.01
CA ARG A 61 11.92 -6.25 -4.76
C ARG A 61 11.42 -4.93 -5.33
N ARG A 62 10.93 -4.92 -6.57
CA ARG A 62 10.38 -3.72 -7.22
C ARG A 62 9.24 -3.12 -6.39
N VAL A 63 8.30 -3.95 -5.95
CA VAL A 63 7.19 -3.55 -5.07
C VAL A 63 7.71 -2.99 -3.76
N ARG A 64 8.67 -3.65 -3.09
CA ARG A 64 9.26 -3.16 -1.84
C ARG A 64 9.95 -1.80 -1.99
N MET A 65 10.59 -1.52 -3.12
CA MET A 65 11.19 -0.21 -3.38
C MET A 65 10.15 0.90 -3.56
N LEU A 66 8.98 0.57 -4.12
CA LEU A 66 7.89 1.52 -4.35
C LEU A 66 6.92 1.61 -3.17
N HIS A 67 7.03 0.72 -2.19
CA HIS A 67 6.06 0.54 -1.12
C HIS A 67 5.82 1.83 -0.32
N ASP A 68 6.89 2.55 0.02
CA ASP A 68 6.78 3.81 0.76
C ASP A 68 6.05 4.89 -0.03
N ASP A 69 6.31 4.97 -1.34
CA ASP A 69 5.69 5.96 -2.22
C ASP A 69 4.21 5.62 -2.46
N ILE A 70 3.89 4.34 -2.65
CA ILE A 70 2.50 3.86 -2.74
C ILE A 70 1.73 4.21 -1.47
N ILE A 71 2.31 3.97 -0.29
CA ILE A 71 1.65 4.30 0.97
C ILE A 71 1.46 5.81 1.11
N LYS A 72 2.50 6.61 0.82
CA LYS A 72 2.39 8.08 0.87
C LYS A 72 1.32 8.61 -0.08
N ASP A 73 1.26 8.08 -1.29
CA ASP A 73 0.26 8.44 -2.30
C ASP A 73 -1.16 8.12 -1.81
N LEU A 74 -1.37 6.90 -1.29
CA LEU A 74 -2.64 6.49 -0.71
C LEU A 74 -3.07 7.36 0.47
N LEU A 75 -2.14 7.74 1.36
CA LEU A 75 -2.45 8.65 2.48
C LEU A 75 -2.76 10.07 1.98
N SER A 76 -2.05 10.53 0.96
CA SER A 76 -2.25 11.85 0.34
C SER A 76 -3.60 11.94 -0.36
N HIS A 77 -4.00 10.93 -1.13
CA HIS A 77 -5.29 10.90 -1.83
C HIS A 77 -6.46 10.44 -0.97
N GLY A 78 -6.22 9.58 0.03
CA GLY A 78 -7.22 9.15 1.01
C GLY A 78 -7.68 10.30 1.91
N SER A 79 -6.77 11.18 2.32
CA SER A 79 -7.12 12.41 3.05
C SER A 79 -7.98 13.37 2.21
N VAL A 80 -7.77 13.42 0.89
CA VAL A 80 -8.56 14.24 -0.04
C VAL A 80 -9.98 13.70 -0.22
N LEU A 81 -10.18 12.38 -0.20
CA LEU A 81 -11.54 11.79 -0.23
C LEU A 81 -12.31 12.07 1.06
N GLN A 82 -11.65 12.00 2.21
CA GLN A 82 -12.27 12.32 3.51
C GLN A 82 -12.60 13.82 3.64
N GLY A 83 -11.75 14.71 3.11
CA GLY A 83 -12.03 16.15 3.01
C GLY A 83 -13.16 16.51 2.03
N ARG A 84 -13.27 15.82 0.89
CA ARG A 84 -14.36 16.06 -0.10
C ARG A 84 -15.72 15.53 0.36
N LEU A 85 -15.77 14.41 1.09
CA LEU A 85 -16.99 13.90 1.71
C LEU A 85 -17.53 14.85 2.78
N LEU A 86 -16.65 15.43 3.60
CA LEU A 86 -17.04 16.44 4.59
C LEU A 86 -17.49 17.75 3.93
N HIS A 87 -16.83 18.21 2.87
CA HIS A 87 -17.22 19.45 2.19
C HIS A 87 -18.56 19.35 1.43
N ARG A 88 -18.96 18.14 0.98
CA ARG A 88 -20.29 17.89 0.39
C ARG A 88 -21.39 17.74 1.45
N ALA A 89 -21.07 17.26 2.65
CA ALA A 89 -22.01 17.19 3.76
C ALA A 89 -22.34 18.58 4.36
N VAL A 90 -21.39 19.53 4.33
CA VAL A 90 -21.61 20.90 4.87
C VAL A 90 -22.48 21.77 3.96
N LYS A 91 -22.51 21.54 2.63
CA LYS A 91 -23.37 22.31 1.69
C LYS A 91 -24.80 21.75 1.52
N GLY A 92 -25.16 20.68 2.22
CA GLY A 92 -26.47 20.02 2.08
C GLY A 92 -27.51 20.41 3.14
N GLY A 93 -27.18 21.26 4.10
CA GLY A 93 -28.10 21.67 5.18
C GLY A 93 -28.39 23.17 5.10
N CYS A 94 -29.67 23.52 5.05
CA CYS A 94 -30.25 24.87 5.13
C CYS A 94 -30.44 25.63 3.80
N GLU A 95 -31.41 25.20 2.99
CA GLU A 95 -32.36 26.16 2.39
C GLU A 95 -33.77 25.74 2.82
N GLY A 96 -34.15 26.23 4.01
CA GLY A 96 -35.49 26.08 4.55
C GLY A 96 -36.49 26.89 3.72
N ALA A 97 -37.55 26.20 3.31
CA ALA A 97 -38.73 26.80 2.73
C ALA A 97 -39.35 27.82 3.70
N GLY A 98 -39.48 29.07 3.25
CA GLY A 98 -40.30 30.11 3.86
C GLY A 98 -40.96 30.92 2.75
N GLY A 99 -42.28 30.77 2.60
CA GLY A 99 -43.04 31.36 1.50
C GLY A 99 -43.58 32.77 1.78
N GLY A 100 -43.65 33.56 0.69
CA GLY A 100 -44.70 34.54 0.33
C GLY A 100 -44.77 35.88 1.10
N PRO A 101 -45.69 36.79 0.68
CA PRO A 101 -45.59 37.65 -0.51
C PRO A 101 -45.80 39.16 -0.21
N GLY A 102 -45.56 40.05 -1.20
CA GLY A 102 -45.86 41.51 -1.17
C GLY A 102 -44.69 42.35 -0.63
N ASP A 103 -44.31 43.51 -1.15
CA ASP A 103 -45.12 44.55 -1.77
C ASP A 103 -44.40 45.32 -2.89
N ARG A 104 -45.27 45.92 -3.69
CA ARG A 104 -45.12 46.76 -4.86
C ARG A 104 -44.67 48.17 -4.47
N GLU A 105 -43.58 48.70 -5.02
CA GLU A 105 -43.38 50.16 -5.06
C GLU A 105 -42.77 50.64 -6.39
N LYS A 106 -43.29 51.80 -6.83
CA LYS A 106 -43.25 52.39 -8.17
C LYS A 106 -42.11 53.41 -8.32
N LYS A 107 -41.70 53.62 -9.59
CA LYS A 107 -41.14 54.88 -10.19
C LYS A 107 -39.80 55.35 -9.57
N SER A 108 -38.89 56.05 -10.26
CA SER A 108 -38.94 57.11 -11.28
C SER A 108 -37.54 57.21 -11.92
N GLU A 109 -37.44 57.30 -13.25
CA GLU A 109 -36.98 58.48 -14.02
C GLU A 109 -35.53 58.95 -13.77
N GLY A 110 -34.78 59.06 -14.87
CA GLY A 110 -33.42 59.57 -14.98
C GLY A 110 -32.84 59.20 -16.33
#